data_AF-A0A813E1M6-F1
#
_entry.id   AF-A0A813E1M6-F1
#
_cell.length_a   1.000
_cell.length_b   1.000
_cell.length_c   1.000
_cell.angle_alpha   90.00
_cell.angle_beta   90.00
_cell.angle_gamma   90.00
#
_symmetry.space_group_name_H-M   'P 1'
#
loop_
_entity.id
_entity.type
_entity.pdbx_description
1 polymer ?
#
loop_
_entity_poly.entity_id
_entity_poly.type
_entity_poly.pdbx_seq_one_letter_code
_entity_poly.pdbx_strand_id
1 'polypeptide(L)'
;SFGAQIEYATDDMIAQLSELRLSTKTAHWQWEQHCNRTAMGLANPRKLPVQVLRDFLAAHAAGDLEEVEIGSEEMVNQVERFRKKPGGPRLWASFLKEHYVSSISDPGRLPEQLVRRFLANAGLHPKERLRSALVKRLQRELKPEDIVYEVKEDPAMKASSTPLMASLVLSKDVNADAKQPFRSFSYSAMPLSFNSQWSPSKKIAMDKAAEEALNAIFKTSADYEAANPDE
;
A
#
# COMPACT_ATOMS: atom_id res chain seq x y z
N SER A 1 -3.50 -5.00 -48.06
CA SER A 1 -4.20 -5.64 -46.93
C SER A 1 -3.16 -6.47 -46.18
N PHE A 2 -2.71 -6.00 -45.01
CA PHE A 2 -1.74 -6.71 -44.16
C PHE A 2 -2.42 -7.09 -42.86
N GLY A 3 -3.41 -7.98 -42.93
CA GLY A 3 -3.87 -8.70 -41.76
C GLY A 3 -2.90 -9.82 -41.49
N ALA A 4 -1.82 -9.56 -40.77
CA ALA A 4 -0.97 -10.64 -40.24
C ALA A 4 -1.88 -11.53 -39.38
N GLN A 5 -2.01 -12.80 -39.76
CA GLN A 5 -2.77 -13.76 -38.97
C GLN A 5 -2.05 -13.92 -37.63
N ILE A 6 -2.76 -13.63 -36.54
CA ILE A 6 -2.22 -13.85 -35.20
C ILE A 6 -2.26 -15.35 -34.93
N GLU A 7 -1.10 -15.99 -34.96
CA GLU A 7 -0.95 -17.37 -34.54
C GLU A 7 -0.94 -17.46 -33.02
N TYR A 8 -1.75 -18.36 -32.48
CA TYR A 8 -1.83 -18.63 -31.04
C TYR A 8 -0.92 -19.79 -30.65
N ALA A 9 -0.60 -19.89 -29.36
CA ALA A 9 0.19 -20.98 -28.82
C ALA A 9 -0.44 -22.36 -29.11
N THR A 10 0.39 -23.31 -29.56
CA THR A 10 0.00 -24.71 -29.72
C THR A 10 -0.12 -25.41 -28.37
N ASP A 11 -0.89 -26.50 -28.30
CA ASP A 11 -1.04 -27.28 -27.07
C ASP A 11 0.31 -27.84 -26.56
N ASP A 12 1.23 -28.20 -27.46
CA ASP A 12 2.57 -28.67 -27.11
C ASP A 12 3.38 -27.59 -26.36
N MET A 13 3.34 -26.34 -26.80
CA MET A 13 4.04 -25.25 -26.12
C MET A 13 3.43 -24.95 -24.75
N ILE A 14 2.10 -25.08 -24.64
CA ILE A 14 1.40 -24.92 -23.36
C ILE A 14 1.78 -26.06 -22.41
N ALA A 15 1.91 -27.28 -22.90
CA ALA A 15 2.39 -28.42 -22.12
C ALA A 15 3.82 -28.19 -21.63
N GLN A 16 4.73 -27.74 -22.52
CA GLN A 16 6.11 -27.40 -22.15
C GLN A 16 6.18 -26.31 -21.07
N LEU A 17 5.43 -25.21 -21.23
CA LEU A 17 5.36 -24.17 -20.19
C LEU A 17 4.80 -24.71 -18.87
N SER A 18 3.81 -25.61 -18.94
CA SER A 18 3.21 -26.19 -17.74
C SER A 18 4.20 -27.09 -16.99
N GLU A 19 4.93 -27.93 -17.71
CA GLU A 19 6.02 -28.75 -17.16
C GLU A 19 7.12 -27.89 -16.55
N LEU A 20 7.51 -26.80 -17.23
CA LEU A 20 8.49 -25.85 -16.73
C LEU A 20 8.04 -25.19 -15.41
N ARG A 21 6.78 -24.78 -15.31
CA ARG A 21 6.19 -24.20 -14.08
C ARG A 21 6.05 -25.21 -12.93
N LEU A 22 6.05 -26.50 -13.23
CA LEU A 22 6.00 -27.57 -12.23
C LEU A 22 7.40 -27.97 -11.75
N SER A 23 8.34 -28.12 -12.68
CA SER A 23 9.73 -28.52 -12.40
C SER A 23 10.53 -27.39 -11.74
N THR A 24 10.32 -26.15 -12.16
CA THR A 24 11.09 -24.99 -11.69
C THR A 24 10.21 -24.07 -10.87
N LYS A 25 10.55 -23.92 -9.58
CA LYS A 25 9.74 -23.12 -8.64
C LYS A 25 9.66 -21.63 -9.04
N THR A 26 10.72 -21.07 -9.62
CA THR A 26 10.79 -19.67 -10.09
C THR A 26 10.10 -19.43 -11.44
N ALA A 27 9.93 -20.46 -12.28
CA ALA A 27 9.44 -20.30 -13.64
C ALA A 27 8.01 -19.71 -13.69
N HIS A 28 7.17 -20.02 -12.70
CA HIS A 28 5.84 -19.42 -12.60
C HIS A 28 5.93 -17.90 -12.37
N TRP A 29 6.79 -17.47 -11.45
CA TRP A 29 7.02 -16.07 -11.18
C TRP A 29 7.58 -15.33 -12.41
N GLN A 30 8.59 -15.91 -13.04
CA GLN A 30 9.22 -15.33 -14.23
C GLN A 30 8.23 -15.22 -15.40
N TRP A 31 7.34 -16.20 -15.57
CA TRP A 31 6.27 -16.15 -16.57
C TRP A 31 5.30 -14.98 -16.34
N GLU A 32 4.87 -14.78 -15.10
CA GLU A 32 3.99 -13.65 -14.74
C GLU A 32 4.70 -12.30 -14.99
N GLN A 33 5.99 -12.17 -14.64
CA GLN A 33 6.77 -10.96 -14.96
C GLN A 33 6.94 -10.73 -16.46
N HIS A 34 7.15 -11.81 -17.23
CA HIS A 34 7.23 -11.73 -18.69
C HIS A 34 5.91 -11.25 -19.28
N CYS A 35 4.79 -11.82 -18.86
CA CYS A 35 3.45 -11.42 -19.31
C CYS A 35 3.10 -9.98 -18.92
N ASN A 36 3.50 -9.53 -17.74
CA ASN A 36 3.30 -8.13 -17.33
C ASN A 36 4.06 -7.16 -18.25
N ARG A 37 5.27 -7.53 -18.71
CA ARG A 37 6.09 -6.70 -19.61
C ARG A 37 5.64 -6.75 -21.06
N THR A 38 5.26 -7.92 -21.57
CA THR A 38 5.05 -8.14 -23.02
C THR A 38 3.59 -8.31 -23.43
N ALA A 39 2.72 -8.70 -22.50
CA ALA A 39 1.33 -9.08 -22.78
C ALA A 39 0.29 -8.33 -21.93
N MET A 40 0.65 -7.14 -21.41
CA MET A 40 -0.23 -6.30 -20.58
C MET A 40 -0.85 -7.05 -19.37
N GLY A 41 -0.12 -8.02 -18.82
CA GLY A 41 -0.55 -8.82 -17.68
C GLY A 41 -1.51 -9.97 -18.01
N LEU A 42 -1.75 -10.28 -19.28
CA LEU A 42 -2.46 -11.49 -19.68
C LEU A 42 -1.55 -12.71 -19.50
N ALA A 43 -1.78 -13.50 -18.45
CA ALA A 43 -0.95 -14.66 -18.12
C ALA A 43 -1.45 -16.01 -18.69
N ASN A 44 -2.64 -16.05 -19.30
CA ASN A 44 -3.21 -17.29 -19.85
C ASN A 44 -2.58 -17.60 -21.22
N PRO A 45 -1.74 -18.65 -21.35
CA PRO A 45 -0.98 -18.91 -22.57
C PRO A 45 -1.86 -19.24 -23.78
N ARG A 46 -3.09 -19.77 -23.59
CA ARG A 46 -4.04 -20.04 -24.67
C ARG A 46 -4.57 -18.78 -25.35
N LYS A 47 -4.48 -17.63 -24.69
CA LYS A 47 -4.96 -16.34 -25.18
C LYS A 47 -3.84 -15.46 -25.71
N LEU A 48 -2.60 -15.95 -25.67
CA LEU A 48 -1.43 -15.19 -26.08
C LEU A 48 -0.97 -15.59 -27.49
N PRO A 49 -0.39 -14.64 -28.25
CA PRO A 49 0.31 -14.96 -29.49
C PRO A 49 1.45 -15.96 -29.23
N VAL A 50 1.69 -16.85 -30.19
CA VAL A 50 2.74 -17.87 -30.12
C VAL A 50 4.11 -17.28 -29.85
N GLN A 51 4.38 -16.07 -30.35
CA GLN A 51 5.67 -15.40 -30.21
C GLN A 51 5.99 -15.07 -28.74
N VAL A 52 5.02 -14.61 -27.94
CA VAL A 52 5.23 -14.29 -26.52
C VAL A 52 5.69 -15.52 -25.74
N LEU A 53 5.09 -16.67 -26.04
CA LEU A 53 5.39 -17.95 -25.40
C LEU A 53 6.76 -18.47 -25.84
N ARG A 54 7.08 -18.36 -27.14
CA ARG A 54 8.37 -18.72 -27.72
C ARG A 54 9.51 -17.88 -27.14
N ASP A 55 9.33 -16.57 -27.05
CA ASP A 55 10.31 -15.64 -26.50
C ASP A 55 10.60 -15.96 -25.03
N PHE A 56 9.57 -16.29 -24.25
CA PHE A 56 9.75 -16.69 -22.85
C PHE A 56 10.53 -18.00 -22.72
N LEU A 57 10.14 -19.05 -23.45
CA LEU A 57 10.82 -20.34 -23.40
C LEU A 57 12.28 -20.23 -23.85
N ALA A 58 12.55 -19.42 -24.89
CA ALA A 58 13.91 -19.12 -25.34
C ALA A 58 14.73 -18.37 -24.27
N ALA A 59 14.18 -17.30 -23.69
CA ALA A 59 14.84 -16.54 -22.63
C ALA A 59 15.12 -17.39 -21.37
N HIS A 60 14.18 -18.26 -21.00
CA HIS A 60 14.37 -19.18 -19.89
C HIS A 60 15.48 -20.21 -20.18
N ALA A 61 15.49 -20.80 -21.38
CA ALA A 61 16.52 -21.76 -21.77
C ALA A 61 17.91 -21.13 -21.87
N ALA A 62 17.99 -19.85 -22.25
CA ALA A 62 19.24 -19.08 -22.28
C ALA A 62 19.75 -18.67 -20.88
N GLY A 63 18.88 -18.71 -19.85
CA GLY A 63 19.20 -18.16 -18.52
C GLY A 63 19.18 -16.63 -18.47
N ASP A 64 18.55 -15.97 -19.45
CA ASP A 64 18.46 -14.50 -19.54
C ASP A 64 17.40 -13.91 -18.59
N LEU A 65 16.59 -14.77 -17.97
CA LEU A 65 15.58 -14.36 -16.99
C LEU A 65 16.24 -14.05 -15.65
N GLU A 66 15.76 -13.00 -14.99
CA GLU A 66 16.22 -12.60 -13.67
C GLU A 66 16.20 -13.80 -12.71
N GLU A 67 17.35 -14.07 -12.10
CA GLU A 67 17.46 -15.06 -11.05
C GLU A 67 16.76 -14.52 -9.80
N VAL A 68 15.77 -15.27 -9.34
CA VAL A 68 14.93 -14.87 -8.21
C VAL A 68 15.16 -15.82 -7.07
N GLU A 69 15.67 -15.29 -5.97
CA GLU A 69 15.76 -16.04 -4.72
C GLU A 69 14.35 -16.30 -4.17
N ILE A 70 14.04 -17.57 -3.96
CA ILE A 70 12.76 -17.99 -3.39
C ILE A 70 12.85 -17.87 -1.87
N GLY A 71 11.74 -17.47 -1.24
CA GLY A 71 11.66 -17.40 0.22
C GLY A 71 12.12 -18.70 0.90
N SER A 72 12.91 -18.57 1.95
CA SER A 72 13.34 -19.70 2.77
C SER A 72 12.14 -20.46 3.34
N GLU A 73 12.30 -21.76 3.61
CA GLU A 73 11.24 -22.60 4.17
C GLU A 73 10.69 -22.03 5.49
N GLU A 74 11.54 -21.38 6.28
CA GLU A 74 11.14 -20.69 7.51
C GLU A 74 10.16 -19.53 7.23
N MET A 75 10.44 -18.69 6.23
CA MET A 75 9.56 -17.59 5.85
C MET A 75 8.23 -18.10 5.31
N VAL A 76 8.27 -19.14 4.47
CA VAL A 76 7.07 -19.82 3.96
C VAL A 76 6.21 -20.33 5.12
N ASN A 77 6.82 -21.00 6.09
CA ASN A 77 6.14 -21.50 7.29
C ASN A 77 5.54 -20.37 8.15
N GLN A 78 6.20 -19.21 8.24
CA GLN A 78 5.64 -18.05 8.93
C GLN A 78 4.40 -17.51 8.22
N VAL A 79 4.42 -17.42 6.88
CA VAL A 79 3.25 -17.00 6.09
C VAL A 79 2.12 -18.02 6.25
N GLU A 80 2.40 -19.32 6.21
CA GLU A 80 1.39 -20.36 6.42
C GLU A 80 0.75 -20.29 7.81
N ARG A 81 1.55 -20.06 8.87
CA ARG A 81 1.01 -19.81 10.22
C ARG A 81 0.11 -18.58 10.25
N PHE A 82 0.46 -17.52 9.51
CA PHE A 82 -0.37 -16.32 9.39
C PHE A 82 -1.68 -16.61 8.62
N ARG A 83 -1.61 -17.35 7.52
CA ARG A 83 -2.79 -17.75 6.71
C ARG A 83 -3.78 -18.61 7.50
N LYS A 84 -3.34 -19.33 8.53
CA LYS A 84 -4.22 -20.11 9.41
C LYS A 84 -5.00 -19.26 10.43
N LYS A 85 -4.61 -18.00 10.66
CA LYS A 85 -5.32 -17.10 11.59
C LYS A 85 -6.62 -16.56 10.98
N PRO A 86 -7.63 -16.18 11.79
CA PRO A 86 -8.84 -15.51 11.30
C PRO A 86 -8.49 -14.25 10.49
N GLY A 87 -8.99 -14.17 9.25
CA GLY A 87 -8.69 -13.07 8.32
C GLY A 87 -7.34 -13.17 7.60
N GLY A 88 -6.45 -14.08 8.02
CA GLY A 88 -5.14 -14.31 7.41
C GLY A 88 -5.17 -14.56 5.89
N PRO A 89 -6.03 -15.46 5.37
CA PRO A 89 -6.12 -15.73 3.93
C PRO A 89 -6.52 -14.51 3.11
N ARG A 90 -7.45 -13.70 3.64
CA ARG A 90 -7.94 -12.49 2.97
C ARG A 90 -6.86 -11.41 2.93
N LEU A 91 -6.09 -11.24 4.00
CA LEU A 91 -4.98 -10.30 4.06
C LEU A 91 -3.85 -10.71 3.10
N TRP A 92 -3.53 -12.00 3.02
CA TRP A 92 -2.57 -12.54 2.06
C TRP A 92 -3.02 -12.28 0.62
N ALA A 93 -4.25 -12.66 0.27
CA ALA A 93 -4.80 -12.43 -1.06
C ALA A 93 -4.84 -10.93 -1.41
N SER A 94 -5.21 -10.07 -0.46
CA SER A 94 -5.21 -8.61 -0.66
C SER A 94 -3.81 -8.06 -0.88
N PHE A 95 -2.81 -8.53 -0.12
CA PHE A 95 -1.42 -8.13 -0.29
C PHE A 95 -0.90 -8.54 -1.67
N LEU A 96 -1.17 -9.78 -2.08
CA LEU A 96 -0.81 -10.26 -3.41
C LEU A 96 -1.47 -9.43 -4.50
N LYS A 97 -2.76 -9.08 -4.36
CA LYS A 97 -3.48 -8.25 -5.33
C LYS A 97 -2.96 -6.80 -5.41
N GLU A 98 -2.55 -6.22 -4.28
CA GLU A 98 -2.05 -4.84 -4.23
C GLU A 98 -0.66 -4.72 -4.85
N HIS A 99 0.20 -5.71 -4.60
CA HIS A 99 1.57 -5.67 -5.07
C HIS A 99 1.78 -6.41 -6.40
N TYR A 100 0.86 -7.29 -6.80
CA TYR A 100 0.97 -8.13 -8.00
C TYR A 100 -0.38 -8.51 -8.64
N VAL A 101 -0.30 -8.95 -9.89
CA VAL A 101 -1.43 -9.43 -10.71
C VAL A 101 -1.66 -10.94 -10.53
N SER A 102 -0.81 -11.63 -9.77
CA SER A 102 -0.55 -13.05 -10.00
C SER A 102 -1.65 -13.98 -9.53
N SER A 103 -1.83 -15.05 -10.30
CA SER A 103 -2.60 -16.25 -9.95
C SER A 103 -1.91 -17.13 -8.88
N ILE A 104 -0.71 -16.77 -8.44
CA ILE A 104 0.11 -17.52 -7.48
C ILE A 104 -0.35 -17.20 -6.06
N SER A 105 -0.94 -18.18 -5.37
CA SER A 105 -1.30 -18.06 -3.94
C SER A 105 -0.31 -18.75 -3.00
N ASP A 106 0.59 -19.57 -3.53
CA ASP A 106 1.56 -20.35 -2.77
C ASP A 106 2.80 -19.50 -2.41
N PRO A 107 3.07 -19.25 -1.11
CA PRO A 107 4.23 -18.46 -0.69
C PRO A 107 5.57 -19.09 -1.07
N GLY A 108 5.65 -20.43 -1.21
CA GLY A 108 6.89 -21.12 -1.60
C GLY A 108 7.29 -20.96 -3.06
N ARG A 109 6.45 -20.29 -3.87
CA ARG A 109 6.71 -19.96 -5.28
C ARG A 109 6.95 -18.48 -5.51
N LEU A 110 6.98 -17.68 -4.44
CA LEU A 110 7.15 -16.25 -4.52
C LEU A 110 8.60 -15.84 -4.17
N PRO A 111 9.07 -14.71 -4.71
CA PRO A 111 10.38 -14.16 -4.35
C PRO A 111 10.48 -13.91 -2.85
N GLU A 112 11.66 -14.16 -2.29
CA GLU A 112 11.93 -13.92 -0.87
C GLU A 112 11.60 -12.48 -0.47
N GLN A 113 12.01 -11.51 -1.29
CA GLN A 113 11.77 -10.09 -1.01
C GLN A 113 10.28 -9.78 -0.81
N LEU A 114 9.40 -10.44 -1.56
CA LEU A 114 7.97 -10.25 -1.47
C LEU A 114 7.40 -10.90 -0.21
N VAL A 115 7.84 -12.12 0.10
CA VAL A 115 7.47 -12.83 1.35
C VAL A 115 7.94 -12.03 2.57
N ARG A 116 9.16 -11.52 2.55
CA ARG A 116 9.74 -10.66 3.59
C ARG A 116 8.93 -9.37 3.78
N ARG A 117 8.57 -8.69 2.68
CA ARG A 117 7.70 -7.50 2.73
C ARG A 117 6.33 -7.83 3.33
N PHE A 118 5.74 -8.96 2.96
CA PHE A 118 4.50 -9.39 3.56
C PHE A 118 4.65 -9.61 5.07
N LEU A 119 5.67 -10.35 5.51
CA LEU A 119 5.89 -10.63 6.93
C LEU A 119 6.13 -9.35 7.74
N ALA A 120 6.88 -8.39 7.18
CA ALA A 120 7.06 -7.07 7.77
C ALA A 120 5.74 -6.30 7.91
N ASN A 121 4.88 -6.35 6.89
CA ASN A 121 3.57 -5.68 6.90
C ASN A 121 2.50 -6.43 7.70
N ALA A 122 2.60 -7.74 7.81
CA ALA A 122 1.66 -8.61 8.51
C ALA A 122 1.91 -8.61 10.02
N GLY A 123 3.14 -8.32 10.44
CA GLY A 123 3.51 -8.07 11.84
C GLY A 123 2.97 -6.74 12.37
N LEU A 124 2.59 -5.79 11.51
CA LEU A 124 1.88 -4.59 11.91
C LEU A 124 0.45 -5.00 12.33
N HIS A 125 0.15 -4.84 13.61
CA HIS A 125 -1.13 -5.22 14.21
C HIS A 125 -2.31 -4.66 13.37
N PRO A 126 -3.47 -5.33 13.28
CA PRO A 126 -4.63 -4.79 12.57
C PRO A 126 -4.98 -3.35 12.99
N LYS A 127 -4.74 -3.02 14.26
CA LYS A 127 -4.85 -1.66 14.81
C LYS A 127 -3.87 -0.69 14.16
N GLU A 128 -2.60 -1.05 13.94
CA GLU A 128 -1.63 -0.25 13.18
C GLU A 128 -2.07 -0.06 11.72
N ARG A 129 -2.60 -1.09 11.06
CA ARG A 129 -3.09 -0.95 9.68
C ARG A 129 -4.28 -0.01 9.59
N LEU A 130 -5.22 -0.11 10.55
CA LEU A 130 -6.32 0.86 10.69
C LEU A 130 -5.77 2.26 10.98
N ARG A 131 -4.77 2.38 11.86
CA ARG A 131 -4.08 3.63 12.19
C ARG A 131 -3.49 4.28 10.93
N SER A 132 -2.68 3.54 10.17
CA SER A 132 -2.08 4.02 8.92
C SER A 132 -3.13 4.35 7.83
N ALA A 133 -4.20 3.57 7.72
CA ALA A 133 -5.29 3.85 6.79
C ALA A 133 -6.07 5.12 7.16
N LEU A 134 -6.33 5.32 8.46
CA LEU A 134 -6.99 6.51 8.98
C LEU A 134 -6.13 7.75 8.76
N VAL A 135 -4.82 7.67 9.03
CA VAL A 135 -3.88 8.76 8.76
C VAL A 135 -3.87 9.13 7.28
N LYS A 136 -3.76 8.15 6.37
CA LYS A 136 -3.81 8.40 4.91
C LYS A 136 -5.15 8.98 4.45
N ARG A 137 -6.24 8.69 5.16
CA ARG A 137 -7.56 9.26 4.87
C ARG A 137 -7.63 10.71 5.35
N LEU A 138 -7.24 10.96 6.59
CA LEU A 138 -7.16 12.30 7.17
C LEU A 138 -6.25 13.21 6.33
N GLN A 139 -5.08 12.73 5.89
CA GLN A 139 -4.18 13.49 5.01
C GLN A 139 -4.78 13.83 3.64
N ARG A 140 -5.75 13.06 3.14
CA ARG A 140 -6.45 13.36 1.87
C ARG A 140 -7.63 14.28 2.06
N GLU A 141 -8.34 14.15 3.18
CA GLU A 141 -9.55 14.92 3.47
C GLU A 141 -9.23 16.30 4.09
N LEU A 142 -8.18 16.42 4.90
CA LEU A 142 -7.74 17.70 5.45
C LEU A 142 -6.94 18.48 4.40
N LYS A 143 -7.52 19.57 3.91
CA LYS A 143 -6.76 20.55 3.14
C LYS A 143 -5.79 21.28 4.06
N PRO A 144 -4.60 21.68 3.58
CA PRO A 144 -3.65 22.45 4.37
C PRO A 144 -4.21 23.77 4.92
N GLU A 145 -5.27 24.27 4.28
CA GLU A 145 -6.00 25.50 4.59
C GLU A 145 -6.92 25.35 5.82
N ASP A 146 -7.42 24.14 6.07
CA ASP A 146 -8.34 23.86 7.18
C ASP A 146 -7.59 23.63 8.51
N ILE A 147 -6.26 23.53 8.46
CA ILE A 147 -5.40 23.36 9.64
C ILE A 147 -5.04 24.75 10.18
N VAL A 148 -5.93 25.31 11.00
CA VAL A 148 -5.67 26.53 11.76
C VAL A 148 -4.76 26.17 12.93
N TYR A 149 -3.50 26.61 12.88
CA TYR A 149 -2.59 26.50 14.01
C TYR A 149 -2.90 27.64 14.98
N GLU A 150 -3.67 27.36 16.03
CA GLU A 150 -3.85 28.29 17.13
C GLU A 150 -2.59 28.22 18.02
N VAL A 151 -1.65 29.15 17.81
CA VAL A 151 -0.48 29.29 18.68
C VAL A 151 -0.96 29.90 19.98
N LYS A 152 -1.28 29.06 20.96
CA LYS A 152 -1.48 29.51 22.34
C LYS A 152 -0.11 29.89 22.90
N GLU A 153 0.18 31.19 22.85
CA GLU A 153 1.28 31.76 23.63
C GLU A 153 0.93 31.60 25.10
N ASP A 154 1.63 30.70 25.78
CA ASP A 154 1.47 30.51 27.22
C ASP A 154 1.91 31.82 27.92
N PRO A 155 1.00 32.58 28.54
CA PRO A 155 1.31 33.92 29.05
C PRO A 155 2.35 33.90 30.18
N ALA A 156 2.66 32.73 30.74
CA ALA A 156 3.71 32.53 31.72
C ALA A 156 5.14 32.59 31.14
N MET A 157 5.34 32.57 29.82
CA MET A 157 6.69 32.54 29.21
C MET A 157 7.34 33.91 28.99
N LYS A 158 6.72 35.04 29.36
CA LYS A 158 7.33 36.37 29.17
C LYS A 158 8.53 36.71 30.07
N ALA A 159 8.96 35.80 30.96
CA ALA A 159 10.05 36.09 31.91
C ALA A 159 11.30 35.20 31.77
N SER A 160 11.31 34.17 30.92
CA SER A 160 12.45 33.25 30.83
C SER A 160 12.98 33.16 29.40
N SER A 161 14.16 33.75 29.19
CA SER A 161 14.97 33.58 27.99
C SER A 161 15.52 32.15 27.94
N THR A 162 14.68 31.20 27.55
CA THR A 162 15.09 29.81 27.31
C THR A 162 14.34 29.25 26.09
N PRO A 163 14.98 28.42 25.25
CA PRO A 163 14.46 28.06 23.93
C PRO A 163 13.19 27.18 24.02
N LEU A 164 12.22 27.55 23.17
CA LEU A 164 10.86 27.00 23.03
C LEU A 164 10.81 25.47 22.80
N MET A 165 10.03 24.78 23.63
CA MET A 165 9.41 23.49 23.30
C MET A 165 7.90 23.72 23.14
N ALA A 166 7.39 23.53 21.91
CA ALA A 166 5.97 23.69 21.61
C ALA A 166 5.16 22.50 22.15
N SER A 167 4.20 22.79 23.04
CA SER A 167 3.19 21.83 23.49
C SER A 167 1.89 22.03 22.72
N LEU A 168 1.25 20.93 22.30
CA LEU A 168 0.02 20.89 21.50
C LEU A 168 -1.18 20.63 22.42
N VAL A 169 -2.24 21.41 22.28
CA VAL A 169 -3.55 21.16 22.91
C VAL A 169 -4.61 21.21 21.81
N LEU A 170 -5.27 20.07 21.54
CA LEU A 170 -6.39 19.97 20.61
C LEU A 170 -7.69 20.39 21.34
N SER A 171 -8.25 21.55 21.00
CA SER A 171 -9.63 21.92 21.38
C SER A 171 -10.61 21.46 20.31
N LYS A 172 -11.63 20.69 20.71
CA LYS A 172 -12.80 20.36 19.89
C LYS A 172 -13.96 21.28 20.30
N ASP A 173 -14.19 22.32 19.51
CA ASP A 173 -15.49 23.00 19.50
C ASP A 173 -16.06 22.87 18.08
N VAL A 174 -16.99 21.93 17.93
CA VAL A 174 -17.81 21.78 16.73
C VAL A 174 -19.00 22.72 16.92
N ASN A 175 -18.95 23.88 16.27
CA ASN A 175 -20.08 24.79 16.24
C ASN A 175 -21.01 24.40 15.08
N ALA A 176 -22.24 24.04 15.41
CA ALA A 176 -23.34 23.90 14.47
C ALA A 176 -23.96 25.28 14.19
N ASP A 177 -24.60 25.40 13.03
CA ASP A 177 -25.35 26.55 12.51
C ASP A 177 -24.57 27.73 11.90
N ALA A 178 -24.62 27.80 10.57
CA ALA A 178 -24.98 29.02 9.84
C ALA A 178 -25.35 28.71 8.38
N LYS A 179 -26.64 28.88 8.04
CA LYS A 179 -27.12 29.07 6.67
C LYS A 179 -26.85 30.51 6.24
N GLN A 180 -26.11 30.73 5.16
CA GLN A 180 -26.02 32.03 4.45
C GLN A 180 -26.09 31.82 2.93
N PRO A 181 -26.73 32.73 2.16
CA PRO A 181 -26.93 32.58 0.73
C PRO A 181 -25.72 33.06 -0.10
N PHE A 182 -25.48 32.37 -1.22
CA PHE A 182 -24.46 32.65 -2.21
C PHE A 182 -24.60 34.06 -2.82
N ARG A 183 -23.54 34.89 -2.69
CA ARG A 183 -23.27 36.00 -3.60
C ARG A 183 -22.15 35.59 -4.56
N SER A 184 -22.41 35.72 -5.86
CA SER A 184 -21.42 35.51 -6.92
C SER A 184 -20.39 36.63 -6.91
N PHE A 185 -19.11 36.26 -6.83
CA PHE A 185 -17.99 37.14 -7.15
C PHE A 185 -17.32 36.63 -8.43
N SER A 186 -17.16 37.53 -9.41
CA SER A 186 -16.34 37.27 -10.60
C SER A 186 -14.87 37.42 -10.23
N TYR A 187 -14.07 36.37 -10.47
CA TYR A 187 -12.62 36.43 -10.32
C TYR A 187 -11.95 36.78 -11.65
N SER A 188 -11.19 37.88 -11.64
CA SER A 188 -10.14 38.15 -12.62
C SER A 188 -8.94 37.25 -12.31
N ALA A 189 -8.41 36.57 -13.33
CA ALA A 189 -7.30 35.65 -13.22
C ALA A 189 -5.98 36.39 -12.97
N MET A 190 -5.32 36.09 -11.86
CA MET A 190 -3.92 36.43 -11.60
C MET A 190 -3.06 35.15 -11.73
N PRO A 191 -1.85 35.23 -12.30
CA PRO A 191 -0.95 34.08 -12.41
C PRO A 191 -0.19 33.88 -11.09
N LEU A 192 -0.44 32.77 -10.40
CA LEU A 192 0.39 32.33 -9.27
C LEU A 192 1.39 31.29 -9.77
N SER A 193 2.67 31.66 -9.83
CA SER A 193 3.75 30.69 -9.74
C SER A 193 4.00 30.42 -8.26
N PHE A 194 3.63 29.23 -7.79
CA PHE A 194 3.75 28.82 -6.39
C PHE A 194 4.86 27.76 -6.29
N ASN A 195 6.10 28.20 -6.12
CA ASN A 195 7.18 27.32 -5.67
C ASN A 195 7.12 27.22 -4.13
N SER A 196 6.23 26.37 -3.62
CA SER A 196 6.23 26.02 -2.19
C SER A 196 7.18 24.86 -1.94
N GLN A 197 8.41 25.19 -1.53
CA GLN A 197 9.26 24.25 -0.83
C GLN A 197 8.60 23.90 0.51
N TRP A 198 8.18 22.64 0.63
CA TRP A 198 7.66 22.05 1.87
C TRP A 198 8.69 22.20 3.00
N SER A 199 8.36 22.93 4.07
CA SER A 199 9.24 23.02 5.23
C SER A 199 9.13 21.75 6.09
N PRO A 200 10.25 21.17 6.56
CA PRO A 200 10.25 19.97 7.40
C PRO A 200 9.38 20.08 8.66
N SER A 201 9.24 21.29 9.22
CA SER A 201 8.53 21.55 10.47
C SER A 201 7.02 21.29 10.38
N LYS A 202 6.39 21.54 9.22
CA LYS A 202 4.94 21.35 9.06
C LYS A 202 4.56 19.86 9.00
N LYS A 203 5.41 19.03 8.39
CA LYS A 203 5.22 17.57 8.33
C LYS A 203 5.30 16.95 9.72
N ILE A 204 6.32 17.32 10.51
CA ILE A 204 6.51 16.83 11.88
C ILE A 204 5.29 17.17 12.75
N ALA A 205 4.73 18.37 12.61
CA ALA A 205 3.54 18.77 13.36
C ALA A 205 2.28 17.97 12.96
N MET A 206 2.07 17.69 11.67
CA MET A 206 0.95 16.85 11.22
C MET A 206 1.06 15.41 11.70
N ASP A 207 2.27 14.83 11.63
CA ASP A 207 2.51 13.47 12.09
C ASP A 207 2.25 13.35 13.60
N LYS A 208 2.69 14.33 14.41
CA LYS A 208 2.44 14.37 15.86
C LYS A 208 0.96 14.54 16.22
N ALA A 209 0.24 15.45 15.56
CA ALA A 209 -1.18 15.66 15.82
C ALA A 209 -2.03 14.43 15.44
N ALA A 210 -1.68 13.75 14.34
CA ALA A 210 -2.31 12.49 13.96
C ALA A 210 -2.03 11.39 15.00
N GLU A 211 -0.82 11.35 15.56
CA GLU A 211 -0.45 10.40 16.61
C GLU A 211 -1.25 10.60 17.91
N GLU A 212 -1.42 11.85 18.35
CA GLU A 212 -2.19 12.20 19.55
C GLU A 212 -3.69 11.87 19.39
N ALA A 213 -4.29 12.21 18.25
CA ALA A 213 -5.70 11.91 17.97
C ALA A 213 -5.97 10.40 17.98
N LEU A 214 -5.04 9.60 17.45
CA LEU A 214 -5.14 8.15 17.46
C LEU A 214 -4.98 7.56 18.86
N ASN A 215 -4.05 8.07 19.67
CA ASN A 215 -3.90 7.65 21.06
C ASN A 215 -5.17 7.95 21.88
N ALA A 216 -5.85 9.07 21.64
CA ALA A 216 -7.12 9.38 22.28
C ALA A 216 -8.22 8.36 21.93
N ILE A 217 -8.36 7.97 20.66
CA ILE A 217 -9.35 6.97 20.21
C ILE A 217 -9.06 5.60 20.84
N PHE A 218 -7.79 5.17 20.87
CA PHE A 218 -7.43 3.88 21.46
C PHE A 218 -7.56 3.85 22.98
N LYS A 219 -7.29 4.97 23.66
CA LYS A 219 -7.53 5.08 25.10
C LYS A 219 -9.01 4.90 25.44
N THR A 220 -9.90 5.54 24.69
CA THR A 220 -11.35 5.36 24.88
C THR A 220 -11.83 3.93 24.61
N SER A 221 -11.18 3.20 23.70
CA SER A 221 -11.49 1.79 23.45
C SER A 221 -11.01 0.86 24.56
N ALA A 222 -9.82 1.10 25.12
CA ALA A 222 -9.31 0.32 26.25
C ALA A 222 -10.12 0.57 27.53
N ASP A 223 -10.53 1.82 27.76
CA ASP A 223 -11.41 2.19 28.86
C ASP A 223 -12.80 1.54 28.70
N TYR A 224 -13.28 1.34 27.47
CA TYR A 224 -14.53 0.65 27.18
C TYR A 224 -14.46 -0.87 27.42
N GLU A 225 -13.38 -1.54 26.99
CA GLU A 225 -13.14 -2.97 27.29
C GLU A 225 -12.94 -3.19 28.80
N ALA A 226 -12.26 -2.29 29.51
CA ALA A 226 -12.10 -2.37 30.97
C ALA A 226 -13.42 -2.13 31.73
N ALA A 227 -14.35 -1.36 31.15
CA ALA A 227 -15.66 -1.10 31.74
C ALA A 227 -16.67 -2.23 31.52
N ASN A 228 -16.43 -3.15 30.58
CA ASN A 228 -17.33 -4.26 30.26
C ASN A 228 -16.53 -5.58 30.15
N PRO A 229 -16.02 -6.14 31.28
CA PRO A 229 -15.17 -7.33 31.24
C PRO A 229 -15.91 -8.64 30.92
N ASP A 230 -17.25 -8.62 30.91
CA ASP A 230 -18.10 -9.82 30.76
C ASP A 230 -18.85 -9.91 29.40
N GLU A 231 -18.58 -9.00 28.45
CA GLU A 231 -18.99 -9.13 27.02
C GLU A 231 -17.91 -9.81 26.17
#